data_AF-A0A8J6MLE3-F1
#
_entry.id   AF-A0A8J6MLE3-F1
#
_cell.length_a   1.000
_cell.length_b   1.000
_cell.length_c   1.000
_cell.angle_alpha   90.00
_cell.angle_beta   90.00
_cell.angle_gamma   90.00
#
_symmetry.space_group_name_H-M   'P 1'
#
loop_
_entity.id
_entity.type
_entity.pdbx_description
1 polymer ?
#
loop_
_entity_poly.entity_id
_entity_poly.type
_entity_poly.pdbx_seq_one_letter_code
_entity_poly.pdbx_strand_id
1 'polypeptide(L)'
;MRDPNLVRKEMLEIAEVLPFVATSSDAEALYTIKGDIINMAAPKLQNFALNGVKCHRCKLEGEYFAKEKYPTIPFYHLNLYGMRNGRETQMLRDFIVAIEKGGTDSLENQQTICFNCHKKQVNPPADLEAQRRKRAKKRSENKAKKAAGEVKVKVGEKKPRRI
;
A
#
# COMPACT_ATOMS: atom_id res chain seq x y z
N MET A 1 1.66 -0.46 11.39
CA MET A 1 1.68 -0.99 12.76
C MET A 1 0.25 -0.94 13.25
N ARG A 2 -0.23 -1.96 13.96
CA ARG A 2 -1.58 -1.92 14.54
C ARG A 2 -1.66 -0.80 15.58
N ASP A 3 -2.76 -0.06 15.59
CA ASP A 3 -3.05 0.90 16.66
C ASP A 3 -3.41 0.12 17.95
N PRO A 4 -2.72 0.37 19.08
CA PRO A 4 -2.97 -0.35 20.33
C PRO A 4 -4.37 -0.09 20.91
N ASN A 5 -5.03 1.00 20.54
CA ASN A 5 -6.38 1.33 21.03
C ASN A 5 -7.49 0.60 20.27
N LEU A 6 -7.17 -0.12 19.19
CA LEU A 6 -8.14 -0.94 18.47
C LEU A 6 -8.39 -2.25 19.21
N VAL A 7 -9.66 -2.50 19.53
CA VAL A 7 -10.15 -3.78 20.02
C VAL A 7 -10.41 -4.68 18.82
N ARG A 8 -9.65 -5.79 18.73
CA ARG A 8 -9.82 -6.82 17.70
C ARG A 8 -10.74 -7.90 18.22
N LYS A 9 -11.82 -8.18 17.48
CA LYS A 9 -12.74 -9.27 17.78
C LYS A 9 -12.23 -10.59 17.18
N GLU A 10 -11.81 -10.58 15.92
CA GLU A 10 -11.35 -11.78 15.21
C GLU A 10 -10.58 -11.43 13.92
N MET A 11 -10.01 -12.47 13.30
CA MET A 11 -9.38 -12.42 11.99
C MET A 11 -10.24 -13.19 10.97
N LEU A 12 -10.27 -12.68 9.75
CA LEU A 12 -11.05 -13.18 8.62
C LEU A 12 -10.10 -13.37 7.44
N GLU A 13 -10.28 -14.46 6.70
CA GLU A 13 -9.52 -14.68 5.48
C GLU A 13 -9.92 -13.68 4.39
N ILE A 14 -9.02 -13.45 3.45
CA ILE A 14 -9.26 -12.53 2.32
C ILE A 14 -10.49 -12.99 1.50
N ALA A 15 -10.64 -14.31 1.32
CA ALA A 15 -11.74 -14.92 0.60
C ALA A 15 -13.09 -14.76 1.31
N GLU A 16 -13.11 -14.59 2.64
CA GLU A 16 -14.34 -14.33 3.40
C GLU A 16 -14.82 -12.87 3.26
N VAL A 17 -13.97 -11.97 2.79
CA VAL A 17 -14.25 -10.52 2.79
C VAL A 17 -14.37 -9.95 1.39
N LEU A 18 -13.38 -10.13 0.53
CA LEU A 18 -13.30 -9.43 -0.76
C LEU A 18 -14.50 -9.69 -1.70
N PRO A 19 -15.07 -10.90 -1.79
CA PRO A 19 -16.21 -11.15 -2.67
C PRO A 19 -17.47 -10.34 -2.33
N PHE A 20 -17.58 -9.85 -1.09
CA PHE A 20 -18.74 -9.10 -0.60
C PHE A 20 -18.52 -7.59 -0.59
N VAL A 21 -17.39 -7.10 -1.11
CA VAL A 21 -17.10 -5.67 -1.19
C VAL A 21 -17.96 -5.02 -2.26
N ALA A 22 -18.70 -3.98 -1.87
CA ALA A 22 -19.57 -3.24 -2.77
C ALA A 22 -18.74 -2.28 -3.66
N THR A 23 -18.41 -2.71 -4.88
CA THR A 23 -17.61 -1.93 -5.84
C THR A 23 -18.43 -1.11 -6.84
N SER A 24 -19.73 -1.38 -6.96
CA SER A 24 -20.68 -0.62 -7.80
C SER A 24 -21.68 0.14 -6.94
N SER A 25 -22.34 1.14 -7.53
CA SER A 25 -23.39 1.93 -6.86
C SER A 25 -24.59 1.10 -6.42
N ASP A 26 -24.86 0.00 -7.10
CA ASP A 26 -26.04 -0.84 -6.91
C ASP A 26 -25.79 -1.99 -5.93
N ALA A 27 -24.55 -2.15 -5.46
CA ALA A 27 -24.18 -3.22 -4.54
C ALA A 27 -24.59 -2.88 -3.10
N GLU A 28 -25.00 -3.90 -2.34
CA GLU A 28 -25.38 -3.74 -0.93
C GLU A 28 -24.18 -3.27 -0.09
N ALA A 29 -24.29 -2.05 0.43
CA ALA A 29 -23.21 -1.44 1.21
C ALA A 29 -23.04 -2.06 2.61
N LEU A 30 -24.09 -2.67 3.17
CA LEU A 30 -24.07 -3.24 4.52
C LEU A 30 -24.16 -4.77 4.43
N TYR A 31 -23.20 -5.46 5.04
CA TYR A 31 -23.15 -6.92 5.03
C TYR A 31 -22.89 -7.47 6.42
N THR A 32 -23.53 -8.58 6.77
CA THR A 32 -23.38 -9.20 8.10
C THR A 32 -22.27 -10.25 8.05
N ILE A 33 -21.17 -10.01 8.78
CA ILE A 33 -20.04 -10.94 8.88
C ILE A 33 -19.94 -11.42 10.32
N LYS A 34 -20.29 -12.71 10.51
CA LYS A 34 -20.26 -13.39 11.82
C LYS A 34 -20.99 -12.60 12.91
N GLY A 35 -22.20 -12.15 12.58
CA GLY A 35 -23.13 -11.49 13.49
C GLY A 35 -22.93 -9.97 13.67
N ASP A 36 -21.94 -9.36 13.02
CA ASP A 36 -21.76 -7.89 13.04
C ASP A 36 -22.02 -7.29 11.65
N ILE A 37 -22.70 -6.15 11.60
CA ILE A 37 -22.92 -5.39 10.37
C ILE A 37 -21.68 -4.59 10.03
N ILE A 38 -21.17 -4.75 8.81
CA ILE A 38 -19.98 -4.08 8.28
C ILE A 38 -20.36 -3.26 7.04
N ASN A 39 -19.82 -2.04 6.95
CA ASN A 39 -19.91 -1.24 5.74
C ASN A 39 -18.88 -1.74 4.70
N MET A 40 -19.37 -2.49 3.72
CA MET A 40 -18.62 -3.06 2.60
C MET A 40 -18.41 -2.08 1.45
N ALA A 41 -19.11 -0.94 1.43
CA ALA A 41 -18.87 0.17 0.50
C ALA A 41 -17.76 1.12 1.00
N ALA A 42 -17.10 0.81 2.12
CA ALA A 42 -15.99 1.62 2.61
C ALA A 42 -14.89 1.71 1.53
N PRO A 43 -14.44 2.90 1.12
CA PRO A 43 -13.57 3.02 -0.05
C PRO A 43 -12.17 2.41 0.16
N LYS A 44 -11.75 2.17 1.41
CA LYS A 44 -10.58 1.35 1.72
C LYS A 44 -10.74 -0.11 1.25
N LEU A 45 -11.92 -0.70 1.46
CA LEU A 45 -12.23 -2.06 1.02
C LEU A 45 -12.35 -2.14 -0.49
N GLN A 46 -13.02 -1.17 -1.12
CA GLN A 46 -13.10 -1.06 -2.59
C GLN A 46 -11.70 -1.02 -3.21
N ASN A 47 -10.79 -0.21 -2.66
CA ASN A 47 -9.40 -0.19 -3.13
C ASN A 47 -8.72 -1.56 -2.99
N PHE A 48 -8.92 -2.30 -1.91
CA PHE A 48 -8.31 -3.64 -1.77
C PHE A 48 -8.92 -4.68 -2.72
N ALA A 49 -10.22 -4.59 -3.00
CA ALA A 49 -10.89 -5.46 -3.96
C ALA A 49 -10.41 -5.19 -5.40
N LEU A 50 -10.26 -3.92 -5.79
CA LEU A 50 -9.97 -3.53 -7.17
C LEU A 50 -8.46 -3.43 -7.47
N ASN A 51 -7.69 -2.82 -6.58
CA ASN A 51 -6.23 -2.61 -6.75
C ASN A 51 -5.41 -3.73 -6.09
N GLY A 52 -6.08 -4.72 -5.49
CA GLY A 52 -5.49 -5.87 -4.84
C GLY A 52 -4.91 -5.58 -3.45
N VAL A 53 -4.45 -6.64 -2.81
CA VAL A 53 -3.98 -6.64 -1.41
C VAL A 53 -2.46 -6.45 -1.27
N LYS A 54 -1.74 -6.22 -2.37
CA LYS A 54 -0.27 -6.08 -2.39
C LYS A 54 0.15 -4.63 -2.28
N CYS A 55 1.13 -4.36 -1.43
CA CYS A 55 1.75 -3.03 -1.37
C CYS A 55 2.39 -2.70 -2.72
N HIS A 56 1.95 -1.61 -3.34
CA HIS A 56 2.47 -1.15 -4.63
C HIS A 56 4.00 -0.95 -4.62
N ARG A 57 4.57 -0.49 -3.49
CA ARG A 57 6.00 -0.18 -3.35
C ARG A 57 6.88 -1.38 -3.03
N CYS A 58 6.61 -2.10 -1.93
CA CYS A 58 7.50 -3.18 -1.45
C CYS A 58 6.95 -4.58 -1.67
N LYS A 59 5.78 -4.71 -2.32
CA LYS A 59 5.11 -5.97 -2.66
C LYS A 59 4.74 -6.87 -1.47
N LEU A 60 4.74 -6.33 -0.25
CA LEU A 60 4.16 -7.00 0.91
C LEU A 60 2.70 -7.32 0.62
N GLU A 61 2.31 -8.58 0.77
CA GLU A 61 0.95 -9.07 0.53
C GLU A 61 0.15 -9.00 1.84
N GLY A 62 -1.08 -8.50 1.77
CA GLY A 62 -2.04 -8.67 2.86
C GLY A 62 -2.42 -10.15 2.98
N GLU A 63 -2.59 -10.63 4.20
CA GLU A 63 -2.83 -12.05 4.53
C GLU A 63 -4.23 -12.26 5.12
N TYR A 64 -4.73 -11.30 5.90
CA TYR A 64 -6.05 -11.41 6.54
C TYR A 64 -6.64 -10.03 6.85
N PHE A 65 -7.96 -10.00 7.05
CA PHE A 65 -8.67 -8.86 7.60
C PHE A 65 -8.91 -9.04 9.10
N ALA A 66 -8.60 -8.04 9.90
CA ALA A 66 -9.02 -8.01 11.30
C ALA A 66 -10.32 -7.21 11.43
N LYS A 67 -11.28 -7.79 12.15
CA LYS A 67 -12.50 -7.08 12.57
C LYS A 67 -12.22 -6.31 13.84
N GLU A 68 -12.09 -4.99 13.71
CA GLU A 68 -11.55 -4.09 14.73
C GLU A 68 -12.40 -2.84 14.89
N LYS A 69 -12.45 -2.30 16.12
CA LYS A 69 -13.07 -0.99 16.40
C LYS A 69 -12.37 -0.28 17.55
N TYR A 70 -12.55 1.03 17.63
CA TYR A 70 -12.25 1.75 18.86
C TYR A 70 -13.35 1.50 19.90
N PRO A 71 -13.04 1.47 21.21
CA PRO A 71 -14.03 1.25 22.26
C PRO A 71 -15.21 2.21 22.23
N THR A 72 -14.99 3.44 21.77
CA THR A 72 -16.00 4.50 21.66
C THR A 72 -16.89 4.40 20.42
N ILE A 73 -16.54 3.52 19.47
CA ILE A 73 -17.25 3.36 18.19
C ILE A 73 -18.12 2.10 18.27
N PRO A 74 -19.43 2.19 17.93
CA PRO A 74 -20.32 1.05 18.09
C PRO A 74 -20.11 -0.04 17.02
N PHE A 75 -19.73 0.35 15.80
CA PHE A 75 -19.54 -0.54 14.65
C PHE A 75 -18.11 -1.02 14.47
N TYR A 76 -17.96 -2.19 13.84
CA TYR A 76 -16.67 -2.75 13.46
C TYR A 76 -16.24 -2.28 12.07
N HIS A 77 -14.92 -2.19 11.90
CA HIS A 77 -14.26 -2.02 10.61
C HIS A 77 -13.40 -3.23 10.29
N LEU A 78 -13.15 -3.43 9.01
CA LEU A 78 -12.17 -4.39 8.53
C LEU A 78 -10.86 -3.69 8.19
N ASN A 79 -9.77 -4.17 8.78
CA ASN A 79 -8.41 -3.70 8.52
C ASN A 79 -7.59 -4.83 7.92
N LEU A 80 -7.00 -4.60 6.75
CA LEU A 80 -6.13 -5.57 6.09
C LEU A 80 -4.74 -5.52 6.72
N TYR A 81 -4.16 -6.69 7.01
CA TYR A 81 -2.81 -6.83 7.56
C TYR A 81 -2.00 -7.83 6.74
N GLY A 82 -0.71 -7.56 6.57
CA GLY A 82 0.27 -8.53 6.06
C GLY A 82 1.41 -8.73 7.06
N MET A 83 2.13 -9.85 6.97
CA MET A 83 3.21 -10.17 7.89
C MET A 83 4.57 -9.81 7.31
N ARG A 84 5.38 -9.11 8.10
CA ARG A 84 6.76 -8.80 7.74
C ARG A 84 7.67 -9.11 8.91
N ASN A 85 8.53 -10.12 8.76
CA ASN A 85 9.45 -10.58 9.80
C ASN A 85 8.72 -10.89 11.12
N GLY A 86 7.60 -11.63 11.03
CA GLY A 86 6.77 -11.98 12.19
C GLY A 86 5.99 -10.81 12.82
N ARG A 87 5.97 -9.64 12.19
CA ARG A 87 5.22 -8.46 12.68
C ARG A 87 4.11 -8.07 11.72
N GLU A 88 2.93 -7.85 12.30
CA GLU A 88 1.76 -7.34 11.59
C GLU A 88 2.03 -5.92 11.05
N THR A 89 1.81 -5.76 9.75
CA THR A 89 1.85 -4.46 9.09
C THR A 89 0.50 -4.19 8.45
N GLN A 90 -0.21 -3.20 8.99
CA GLN A 90 -1.46 -2.72 8.41
C GLN A 90 -1.25 -2.25 6.96
N MET A 91 -2.18 -2.64 6.10
CA MET A 91 -2.29 -2.22 4.72
C MET A 91 -3.28 -1.06 4.64
N LEU A 92 -2.96 -0.07 3.83
CA LEU A 92 -3.66 1.21 3.73
C LEU A 92 -4.06 1.46 2.27
N ARG A 93 -5.11 2.25 2.11
CA ARG A 93 -5.42 2.96 0.87
C ARG A 93 -4.59 4.24 0.84
N ASP A 94 -3.95 4.52 -0.29
CA ASP A 94 -3.23 5.77 -0.54
C ASP A 94 -3.48 6.22 -1.97
N PHE A 95 -3.21 7.48 -2.27
CA PHE A 95 -3.30 7.98 -3.65
C PHE A 95 -1.98 7.78 -4.39
N ILE A 96 -2.03 7.54 -5.70
CA ILE A 96 -0.85 7.49 -6.58
C ILE A 96 -0.29 8.90 -6.73
N VAL A 97 -1.16 9.84 -7.10
CA VAL A 97 -0.92 11.28 -7.05
C VAL A 97 -1.77 11.86 -5.93
N ALA A 98 -1.13 12.52 -4.98
CA ALA A 98 -1.85 13.09 -3.84
C ALA A 98 -2.81 14.21 -4.29
N ILE A 99 -3.97 14.33 -3.64
CA ILE A 99 -5.02 15.29 -4.04
C ILE A 99 -4.49 16.71 -4.02
N GLU A 100 -3.69 17.08 -3.01
CA GLU A 100 -3.06 18.40 -2.89
C GLU A 100 -2.05 18.71 -4.00
N LYS A 101 -1.67 17.71 -4.80
CA LYS A 101 -0.77 17.82 -5.96
C LYS A 101 -1.50 17.65 -7.29
N GLY A 102 -2.84 17.76 -7.29
CA GLY A 102 -3.67 17.63 -8.48
C GLY A 102 -4.12 16.19 -8.80
N GLY A 103 -4.02 15.27 -7.84
CA GLY A 103 -4.59 13.93 -7.98
C GLY A 103 -6.11 13.92 -7.86
N THR A 104 -6.77 13.00 -8.55
CA THR A 104 -8.22 12.79 -8.48
C THR A 104 -8.60 11.88 -7.32
N ASP A 105 -9.83 11.97 -6.81
CA ASP A 105 -10.40 10.96 -5.89
C ASP A 105 -11.05 9.77 -6.64
N SER A 106 -10.53 9.45 -7.83
CA SER A 106 -10.98 8.27 -8.57
C SER A 106 -10.25 7.02 -8.07
N LEU A 107 -10.93 5.86 -8.15
CA LEU A 107 -10.35 4.56 -7.77
C LEU A 107 -9.06 4.23 -8.54
N GLU A 108 -8.94 4.73 -9.77
CA GLU A 108 -7.75 4.61 -10.63
C GLU A 108 -6.52 5.33 -10.06
N ASN A 109 -6.73 6.40 -9.30
CA ASN A 109 -5.67 7.13 -8.60
C ASN A 109 -5.45 6.58 -7.18
N GLN A 110 -6.08 5.47 -6.80
CA GLN A 110 -5.86 4.83 -5.51
C GLN A 110 -4.93 3.62 -5.65
N GLN A 111 -4.23 3.30 -4.58
CA GLN A 111 -3.33 2.15 -4.50
C GLN A 111 -3.30 1.57 -3.10
N THR A 112 -3.01 0.27 -3.03
CA THR A 112 -2.72 -0.42 -1.78
C THR A 112 -1.26 -0.21 -1.37
N ILE A 113 -1.02 0.25 -0.14
CA ILE A 113 0.33 0.47 0.39
C ILE A 113 0.43 -0.05 1.82
N CYS A 114 1.58 -0.61 2.22
CA CYS A 114 1.78 -0.95 3.62
C CYS A 114 2.10 0.30 4.45
N PHE A 115 1.71 0.30 5.72
CA PHE A 115 1.96 1.40 6.67
C PHE A 115 3.41 1.90 6.64
N ASN A 116 4.39 0.99 6.58
CA ASN A 116 5.81 1.36 6.60
C ASN A 116 6.22 2.15 5.34
N CYS A 117 5.64 1.82 4.18
CA CYS A 117 5.89 2.51 2.93
C CYS A 117 5.17 3.86 2.86
N HIS A 118 3.96 3.94 3.41
CA HIS A 118 3.21 5.17 3.55
C HIS A 118 3.89 6.16 4.51
N LYS A 119 4.34 5.69 5.69
CA LYS A 119 5.10 6.52 6.64
C LYS A 119 6.34 7.16 6.00
N LYS A 120 7.08 6.42 5.18
CA LYS A 120 8.24 6.93 4.43
C LYS A 120 7.87 7.92 3.32
N GLN A 121 6.63 7.88 2.81
CA GLN A 121 6.11 8.82 1.83
C GLN A 121 5.76 10.16 2.48
N VAL A 122 5.04 10.12 3.59
CA VAL A 122 4.55 11.30 4.31
C VAL A 122 5.67 11.98 5.10
N ASN A 123 6.55 11.20 5.72
CA ASN A 123 7.70 11.71 6.46
C ASN A 123 9.00 11.13 5.87
N PRO A 124 9.49 11.66 4.74
CA PRO A 124 10.74 11.24 4.17
C PRO A 124 11.92 11.65 5.08
N PRO A 125 13.02 10.87 5.10
CA PRO A 125 14.27 11.29 5.73
C PRO A 125 14.69 12.70 5.30
N ALA A 126 15.17 13.53 6.23
CA ALA A 126 15.57 14.91 5.95
C ALA A 126 16.63 15.06 4.85
N ASP A 127 17.44 14.01 4.62
CA ASP A 127 18.49 14.02 3.61
C ASP A 127 18.02 13.55 2.23
N LEU A 128 16.75 13.14 2.07
CA LEU A 128 16.28 12.49 0.84
C LEU A 128 16.39 13.43 -0.36
N GLU A 129 16.15 14.72 -0.16
CA GLU A 129 16.30 15.72 -1.22
C GLU A 129 17.77 15.94 -1.59
N ALA A 130 18.66 16.00 -0.60
CA ALA A 130 20.10 16.04 -0.81
C ALA A 130 20.59 14.78 -1.55
N GLN A 131 20.09 13.59 -1.18
CA GLN A 131 20.37 12.34 -1.89
C GLN A 131 19.84 12.35 -3.32
N ARG A 132 18.64 12.87 -3.56
CA ARG A 132 18.06 13.02 -4.91
C ARG A 132 18.90 13.95 -5.78
N ARG A 133 19.32 15.11 -5.25
CA ARG A 133 20.22 16.06 -5.93
C ARG A 133 21.57 15.39 -6.26
N LYS A 134 22.17 14.68 -5.30
CA LYS A 134 23.42 13.91 -5.52
C LYS A 134 23.25 12.85 -6.61
N ARG A 135 22.14 12.10 -6.61
CA ARG A 135 21.85 11.08 -7.64
C ARG A 135 21.59 11.69 -9.01
N ALA A 136 20.89 12.82 -9.09
CA ALA A 136 20.65 13.55 -10.33
C ALA A 136 21.96 14.07 -10.94
N LYS A 137 22.82 14.69 -10.12
CA LYS A 137 24.16 15.13 -10.52
C LYS A 137 25.01 13.97 -11.03
N LYS A 138 25.04 12.85 -10.31
CA LYS A 138 25.77 11.65 -10.76
C LYS A 138 25.22 11.09 -12.07
N ARG A 139 23.90 11.14 -12.29
CA ARG A 139 23.28 10.74 -13.56
C ARG A 139 23.66 11.67 -14.72
N SER A 140 23.66 12.98 -14.51
CA SER A 140 24.06 13.95 -15.55
C SER A 140 25.54 13.81 -15.89
N GLU A 141 26.42 13.66 -14.89
CA GLU A 141 27.85 13.39 -15.08
C GLU A 141 28.08 12.09 -15.87
N ASN A 142 27.41 10.99 -15.48
CA ASN A 142 27.53 9.73 -16.21
C ASN A 142 27.02 9.83 -17.66
N LYS A 143 25.96 10.62 -17.90
CA LYS A 143 25.44 10.86 -19.26
C LYS A 143 26.45 11.65 -20.10
N ALA A 144 27.08 12.68 -19.51
CA ALA A 144 28.11 13.48 -20.17
C ALA A 144 29.37 12.63 -20.51
N LYS A 145 29.86 11.85 -19.56
CA LYS A 145 31.00 10.92 -19.79
C LYS A 145 30.72 9.88 -20.86
N LYS A 146 29.46 9.40 -20.94
CA LYS A 146 29.04 8.48 -22.01
C LYS A 146 29.00 9.17 -23.37
N ALA A 147 28.55 10.42 -23.44
CA ALA A 147 28.55 11.21 -24.67
C ALA A 147 29.97 11.59 -25.15
N ALA A 148 30.90 11.78 -24.21
CA ALA A 148 32.32 12.05 -24.49
C ALA A 148 33.15 10.79 -24.82
N GLY A 149 32.55 9.60 -24.84
CA GLY A 149 33.25 8.35 -25.16
C GLY A 149 34.17 7.80 -24.05
N GLU A 150 34.19 8.43 -22.87
CA GLU A 150 35.05 8.07 -21.74
C GLU A 150 34.61 6.79 -21.00
N VAL A 151 33.40 6.28 -21.29
CA VAL A 151 32.84 5.08 -20.64
C VAL A 151 32.43 4.05 -21.70
N LYS A 152 33.24 3.00 -21.87
CA LYS A 152 32.90 1.83 -22.71
C LYS A 152 31.80 1.00 -22.07
N VAL A 153 30.74 0.72 -22.83
CA VAL A 153 29.71 -0.25 -22.46
C VAL A 153 30.33 -1.65 -22.53
N LYS A 154 30.46 -2.35 -21.39
CA LYS A 154 30.56 -3.81 -21.44
C LYS A 154 29.19 -4.34 -21.84
N VAL A 155 29.00 -4.59 -23.13
CA VAL A 155 27.86 -5.36 -23.64
C VAL A 155 28.11 -6.81 -23.25
N GLY A 156 27.31 -7.34 -22.32
CA GLY A 156 27.23 -8.78 -22.05
C GLY A 156 28.16 -9.32 -20.97
N GLU A 157 27.75 -9.20 -19.70
CA GLU A 157 27.95 -10.29 -18.73
C GLU A 157 26.64 -10.46 -17.97
N LYS A 158 25.96 -11.59 -18.22
CA LYS A 158 24.79 -12.00 -17.43
C LYS A 158 25.29 -12.15 -15.99
N LYS A 159 24.72 -11.38 -15.05
CA LYS A 159 24.97 -11.58 -13.62
C LYS A 159 24.70 -13.05 -13.28
N PRO A 160 25.61 -13.77 -12.60
CA PRO A 160 25.34 -15.15 -12.22
C PRO A 160 24.08 -15.19 -11.35
N ARG A 161 23.18 -16.12 -11.70
CA ARG A 161 22.04 -16.47 -10.84
C ARG A 161 22.64 -16.96 -9.53
N ARG A 162 22.26 -16.32 -8.41
CA ARG A 162 22.55 -16.87 -7.09
C ARG A 162 21.82 -18.20 -6.99
N ILE A 163 22.60 -19.27 -6.82
CA ILE A 163 22.14 -20.59 -6.38
C ILE A 163 21.78 -20.48 -4.90
#